data_AF-A0AAW2EUV5-F1
#
_entry.id   AF-A0AAW2EUV5-F1
#
_cell.length_a   1.000
_cell.length_b   1.000
_cell.length_c   1.000
_cell.angle_alpha   90.00
_cell.angle_beta   90.00
_cell.angle_gamma   90.00
#
_symmetry.space_group_name_H-M   'P 1'
#
loop_
_entity.id
_entity.type
_entity.pdbx_description
1 polymer ?
#
loop_
_entity_poly.entity_id
_entity_poly.type
_entity_poly.pdbx_seq_one_letter_code
_entity_poly.pdbx_strand_id
1 'polypeptide(L)'
;MYPRLLLNLYERSIYRASRTVGLNITRTAYTTVKREEKTEIVSEKFPDYKVLYIFPFVKKISSVNILKRKFTILNGIGIPVSIGLSLTGILTVDTTITLITTGLTITLWQHTLGLLCNNLVGYIYWKSDDGKVILSYIDYWGNRVDLKTSTNEINFISDNPTSFTDPLYKKIILPSQKLSLKINLKHGQIVDIENFRCIIGGV
;
A
#
# COMPACT_ATOMS: atom_id res chain seq x y z
N MET A 1 -19.36 -35.48 -3.72
CA MET A 1 -19.67 -34.78 -2.45
C MET A 1 -18.59 -33.78 -1.99
N TYR A 2 -17.39 -33.77 -2.57
CA TYR A 2 -16.31 -32.82 -2.24
C TYR A 2 -16.36 -31.39 -2.82
N PRO A 3 -16.99 -31.09 -3.98
CA PRO A 3 -16.85 -29.75 -4.58
C PRO A 3 -17.60 -28.67 -3.77
N ARG A 4 -18.70 -29.02 -3.09
CA ARG A 4 -19.44 -28.09 -2.21
C ARG A 4 -18.65 -27.66 -0.98
N LEU A 5 -17.80 -28.53 -0.44
CA LEU A 5 -16.99 -28.22 0.75
C LEU A 5 -15.85 -27.27 0.41
N LEU A 6 -15.19 -27.48 -0.74
CA LEU A 6 -14.16 -26.56 -1.24
C LEU A 6 -14.73 -25.19 -1.61
N LEU A 7 -15.91 -25.15 -2.23
CA LEU A 7 -16.60 -23.90 -2.54
C LEU A 7 -16.93 -23.12 -1.25
N ASN A 8 -17.46 -23.81 -0.23
CA ASN A 8 -17.78 -23.20 1.06
C ASN A 8 -16.53 -22.69 1.82
N LEU A 9 -15.38 -23.36 1.68
CA LEU A 9 -14.12 -22.89 2.26
C LEU A 9 -13.57 -21.67 1.52
N TYR A 10 -13.68 -21.66 0.19
CA TYR A 10 -13.30 -20.52 -0.65
C TYR A 10 -14.18 -19.31 -0.40
N GLU A 11 -15.51 -19.50 -0.35
CA GLU A 11 -16.46 -18.46 0.02
C GLU A 11 -16.22 -17.95 1.44
N ARG A 12 -15.96 -18.83 2.43
CA ARG A 12 -15.61 -18.40 3.80
C ARG A 12 -14.30 -17.63 3.86
N SER A 13 -13.31 -17.98 3.03
CA SER A 13 -12.04 -17.27 2.91
C SER A 13 -12.25 -15.86 2.31
N ILE A 14 -13.05 -15.76 1.25
CA ILE A 14 -13.43 -14.48 0.62
C ILE A 14 -14.25 -13.63 1.59
N TYR A 15 -15.23 -14.21 2.28
CA TYR A 15 -16.03 -13.51 3.29
C TYR A 15 -15.18 -12.99 4.45
N ARG A 16 -14.20 -13.77 4.92
CA ARG A 16 -13.27 -13.32 5.97
C ARG A 16 -12.33 -12.23 5.50
N ALA A 17 -11.82 -12.31 4.26
CA ALA A 17 -11.02 -11.25 3.66
C ALA A 17 -11.84 -9.97 3.45
N SER A 18 -13.10 -10.10 3.03
CA SER A 18 -14.03 -8.99 2.84
C SER A 18 -14.42 -8.33 4.17
N ARG A 19 -14.56 -9.09 5.26
CA ARG A 19 -14.85 -8.54 6.60
C ARG A 19 -13.66 -7.81 7.24
N THR A 20 -12.41 -8.14 6.87
CA THR A 20 -11.24 -7.32 7.26
C THR A 20 -11.17 -6.01 6.46
N VAL A 21 -11.72 -6.01 5.24
CA VAL A 21 -11.98 -4.80 4.43
C VAL A 21 -13.35 -4.25 4.81
N GLY A 22 -13.52 -3.88 6.08
CA GLY A 22 -14.60 -2.99 6.48
C GLY A 22 -14.44 -1.67 5.73
N LEU A 23 -15.11 -1.53 4.60
CA LEU A 23 -15.35 -0.27 3.91
C LEU A 23 -16.22 0.59 4.84
N ASN A 24 -15.60 1.22 5.83
CA ASN A 24 -16.15 2.42 6.43
C ASN A 24 -16.17 3.48 5.33
N ILE A 25 -17.26 3.48 4.56
CA ILE A 25 -17.64 4.56 3.67
C ILE A 25 -18.08 5.69 4.60
N THR A 26 -17.11 6.41 5.18
CA THR A 26 -17.39 7.75 5.68
C THR A 26 -17.70 8.58 4.45
N ARG A 27 -18.99 8.86 4.29
CA ARG A 27 -19.61 9.76 3.32
C ARG A 27 -18.63 10.87 2.91
N THR A 28 -18.36 10.95 1.62
CA THR A 28 -17.76 12.10 0.97
C THR A 28 -18.63 13.33 1.24
N ALA A 29 -18.10 14.28 2.02
CA ALA A 29 -18.58 15.64 2.03
C ALA A 29 -17.72 16.46 1.04
N TYR A 30 -18.41 16.83 -0.01
CA TYR A 30 -18.11 17.77 -1.09
C TYR A 30 -17.51 19.08 -0.57
N THR A 31 -16.66 19.66 -1.42
CA THR A 31 -16.08 21.00 -1.33
C THR A 31 -17.09 22.07 -0.92
N THR A 32 -16.80 22.75 0.18
CA THR A 32 -17.09 24.18 0.32
C THR A 32 -15.89 24.82 1.00
N VAL A 33 -15.29 25.80 0.31
CA VAL A 33 -14.41 26.79 0.91
C VAL A 33 -15.19 27.45 2.05
N LYS A 34 -14.95 26.99 3.28
CA LYS A 34 -15.37 27.68 4.49
C LYS A 34 -14.17 27.67 5.41
N ARG A 35 -13.76 28.88 5.76
CA ARG A 35 -12.73 29.22 6.74
C ARG A 35 -13.16 28.62 8.07
N GLU A 36 -12.77 27.38 8.32
CA GLU A 36 -13.03 26.66 9.56
C GLU A 36 -11.69 26.47 10.29
N GLU A 37 -11.71 26.73 11.59
CA GLU A 37 -10.59 26.73 12.50
C GLU A 37 -9.67 25.51 12.27
N LYS A 38 -8.35 25.74 12.29
CA LYS A 38 -7.32 24.69 12.33
C LYS A 38 -7.53 23.83 13.59
N THR A 39 -8.52 22.94 13.62
CA THR A 39 -8.50 21.82 14.55
C THR A 39 -7.34 20.95 14.12
N GLU A 40 -6.25 21.01 14.87
CA GLU A 40 -5.10 20.14 14.66
C GLU A 40 -5.59 18.70 14.72
N ILE A 41 -5.57 18.02 13.57
CA ILE A 41 -5.88 16.61 13.52
C ILE A 41 -4.70 15.91 14.20
N VAL A 42 -4.85 15.71 15.50
CA VAL A 42 -3.92 14.95 16.33
C VAL A 42 -4.05 13.48 15.93
N SER A 43 -2.92 12.82 15.71
CA SER A 43 -2.91 11.41 15.37
C SER A 43 -3.37 10.57 16.55
N GLU A 44 -4.42 9.75 16.37
CA GLU A 44 -4.84 8.75 17.36
C GLU A 44 -3.72 7.78 17.74
N LYS A 45 -2.77 7.53 16.83
CA LYS A 45 -1.63 6.62 17.04
C LYS A 45 -0.42 7.31 17.68
N PHE A 46 -0.27 8.60 17.44
CA PHE A 46 0.87 9.40 17.88
C PHE A 46 0.35 10.72 18.46
N PRO A 47 -0.09 10.74 19.72
CA PRO A 47 -0.82 11.88 20.30
C PRO A 47 0.01 13.18 20.30
N ASP A 48 1.34 13.08 20.32
CA ASP A 48 2.23 14.25 20.29
C ASP A 48 2.55 14.73 18.86
N TYR A 49 1.96 14.12 17.83
CA TYR A 49 2.28 14.41 16.44
C TYR A 49 1.07 14.93 15.68
N LYS A 50 1.30 16.01 14.94
CA LYS A 50 0.36 16.60 13.99
C LYS A 50 0.41 15.85 12.66
N VAL A 51 -0.77 15.57 12.10
CA VAL A 51 -0.86 14.96 10.77
C VAL A 51 -0.70 16.02 9.69
N LEU A 52 0.29 15.87 8.80
CA LEU A 52 0.53 16.78 7.68
C LEU A 52 -0.10 16.30 6.37
N TYR A 53 -0.15 14.98 6.17
CA TYR A 53 -0.61 14.38 4.93
C TYR A 53 -1.28 13.04 5.17
N ILE A 54 -2.37 12.79 4.44
CA ILE A 54 -3.15 11.56 4.47
C ILE A 54 -3.42 11.10 3.04
N PHE A 55 -3.10 9.84 2.74
CA PHE A 55 -3.48 9.19 1.50
C PHE A 55 -4.71 8.29 1.74
N PRO A 56 -5.91 8.64 1.25
CA PRO A 56 -7.15 7.93 1.58
C PRO A 56 -7.18 6.48 1.07
N PHE A 57 -6.47 6.18 -0.02
CA PHE A 57 -6.46 4.86 -0.64
C PHE A 57 -5.38 3.92 -0.07
N VAL A 58 -4.65 4.33 0.97
CA VAL A 58 -3.57 3.53 1.60
C VAL A 58 -4.06 2.13 1.98
N LYS A 59 -5.24 2.02 2.62
CA LYS A 59 -5.81 0.73 3.02
C LYS A 59 -6.12 -0.19 1.83
N LYS A 60 -6.59 0.37 0.71
CA LYS A 60 -6.88 -0.39 -0.51
C LYS A 60 -5.59 -0.95 -1.10
N ILE A 61 -4.55 -0.12 -1.18
CA ILE A 61 -3.24 -0.52 -1.71
C ILE A 61 -2.59 -1.59 -0.83
N SER A 62 -2.66 -1.44 0.50
CA SER A 62 -2.20 -2.48 1.44
C SER A 62 -2.94 -3.80 1.20
N SER A 63 -4.25 -3.75 1.00
CA SER A 63 -5.08 -4.94 0.72
C SER A 63 -4.66 -5.64 -0.57
N VAL A 64 -4.34 -4.89 -1.63
CA VAL A 64 -3.82 -5.45 -2.90
C VAL A 64 -2.49 -6.18 -2.67
N ASN A 65 -1.55 -5.57 -1.93
CA ASN A 65 -0.26 -6.20 -1.65
C ASN A 65 -0.39 -7.45 -0.75
N ILE A 66 -1.33 -7.44 0.21
CA ILE A 66 -1.65 -8.62 1.03
C ILE A 66 -2.27 -9.73 0.17
N LEU A 67 -3.17 -9.39 -0.75
CA LEU A 67 -3.76 -10.36 -1.67
C LEU A 67 -2.71 -11.00 -2.57
N LYS A 68 -1.82 -10.18 -3.15
CA LYS A 68 -0.63 -10.66 -3.90
C LYS A 68 0.13 -11.68 -3.06
N ARG A 69 0.52 -11.33 -1.82
CA ARG A 69 1.28 -12.23 -0.93
C ARG A 69 0.57 -13.58 -0.74
N LYS A 70 -0.73 -13.55 -0.46
CA LYS A 70 -1.53 -14.77 -0.26
C LYS A 70 -1.58 -15.62 -1.52
N PHE A 71 -1.76 -15.00 -2.69
CA PHE A 71 -1.80 -15.69 -3.96
C PHE A 71 -0.43 -16.28 -4.34
N THR A 72 0.67 -15.57 -4.08
CA THR A 72 2.03 -16.09 -4.27
C THR A 72 2.28 -17.33 -3.42
N ILE A 73 1.87 -17.32 -2.14
CA ILE A 73 1.99 -18.49 -1.26
C ILE A 73 1.12 -19.64 -1.77
N LEU A 74 -0.13 -19.35 -2.16
CA LEU A 74 -1.04 -20.36 -2.69
C LEU A 74 -0.48 -21.03 -3.95
N ASN A 75 0.09 -20.27 -4.88
CA ASN A 75 0.73 -20.85 -6.07
C ASN A 75 2.02 -21.61 -5.74
N GLY A 76 2.82 -21.10 -4.80
CA GLY A 76 4.03 -21.78 -4.33
C GLY A 76 3.75 -23.18 -3.77
N ILE A 77 2.60 -23.38 -3.13
CA ILE A 77 2.13 -24.69 -2.66
C ILE A 77 1.37 -25.45 -3.75
N GLY A 78 0.53 -24.75 -4.52
CA GLY A 78 -0.36 -25.35 -5.52
C GLY A 78 0.37 -25.98 -6.70
N ILE A 79 1.47 -25.37 -7.16
CA ILE A 79 2.28 -25.89 -8.27
C ILE A 79 2.87 -27.28 -7.95
N PRO A 80 3.63 -27.49 -6.86
CA PRO A 80 4.19 -28.81 -6.56
C PRO A 80 3.10 -29.85 -6.28
N VAL A 81 1.99 -29.45 -5.65
CA VAL A 81 0.82 -30.34 -5.45
C VAL A 81 0.24 -30.78 -6.79
N SER A 82 0.08 -29.88 -7.75
CA SER A 82 -0.46 -30.19 -9.07
C SER A 82 0.45 -31.13 -9.86
N ILE A 83 1.76 -30.93 -9.77
CA ILE A 83 2.76 -31.85 -10.35
C ILE A 83 2.63 -33.24 -9.72
N GLY A 84 2.56 -33.33 -8.38
CA GLY A 84 2.37 -34.59 -7.67
C GLY A 84 1.09 -35.32 -8.09
N LEU A 85 -0.03 -34.60 -8.21
CA LEU A 85 -1.29 -35.17 -8.70
C LEU A 85 -1.18 -35.67 -10.14
N SER A 86 -0.44 -34.97 -11.00
CA SER A 86 -0.18 -35.41 -12.37
C SER A 86 0.60 -36.71 -12.42
N LEU A 87 1.60 -36.89 -11.55
CA LEU A 87 2.40 -38.12 -11.48
C LEU A 87 1.56 -39.32 -11.01
N THR A 88 0.55 -39.11 -10.17
CA THR A 88 -0.39 -40.15 -9.74
C THR A 88 -1.49 -40.46 -10.77
N GLY A 89 -1.53 -39.76 -11.90
CA GLY A 89 -2.55 -39.91 -12.93
C GLY A 89 -3.93 -39.35 -12.57
N ILE A 90 -4.06 -38.65 -11.44
CA ILE A 90 -5.32 -38.00 -11.02
C ILE A 90 -5.62 -36.78 -11.90
N LEU A 91 -4.59 -36.00 -12.23
CA LEU A 91 -4.67 -34.87 -13.17
C LEU A 91 -4.00 -35.25 -14.49
N THR A 92 -4.55 -34.77 -15.60
CA THR A 92 -3.90 -34.90 -16.91
C THR A 92 -2.71 -33.93 -17.00
N VAL A 93 -1.73 -34.26 -17.84
CA VAL A 93 -0.56 -33.41 -18.05
C VAL A 93 -0.99 -32.04 -18.61
N ASP A 94 -1.94 -32.00 -19.55
CA ASP A 94 -2.44 -30.76 -20.14
C ASP A 94 -3.14 -29.86 -19.12
N THR A 95 -3.95 -30.43 -18.22
CA THR A 95 -4.60 -29.66 -17.14
C THR A 95 -3.59 -29.13 -16.13
N THR A 96 -2.51 -29.88 -15.88
CA THR A 96 -1.44 -29.45 -14.99
C THR A 96 -0.63 -28.31 -15.60
N ILE A 97 -0.25 -28.41 -16.87
CA ILE A 97 0.46 -27.35 -17.60
C ILE A 97 -0.37 -26.07 -17.65
N THR A 98 -1.67 -26.16 -17.97
CA THR A 98 -2.56 -24.99 -18.03
C THR A 98 -2.73 -24.33 -16.66
N LEU A 99 -2.84 -25.10 -15.58
CA LEU A 99 -2.92 -24.58 -14.21
C LEU A 99 -1.64 -23.85 -13.80
N ILE A 100 -0.47 -24.44 -14.07
CA ILE A 100 0.84 -23.84 -13.73
C ILE A 100 1.05 -22.56 -14.52
N THR A 101 0.85 -22.59 -15.84
CA THR A 101 1.05 -21.42 -16.71
C THR A 101 0.12 -20.27 -16.34
N THR A 102 -1.15 -20.57 -16.06
CA THR A 102 -2.12 -19.56 -15.59
C THR A 102 -1.72 -18.98 -14.24
N GLY A 103 -1.34 -19.83 -13.28
CA GLY A 103 -0.90 -19.42 -11.95
C GLY A 103 0.33 -18.50 -11.99
N LEU A 104 1.32 -18.85 -12.80
CA LEU A 104 2.52 -18.04 -13.04
C LEU A 104 2.18 -16.70 -13.69
N THR A 105 1.30 -16.69 -14.70
CA THR A 105 0.90 -15.47 -15.41
C THR A 105 0.19 -14.49 -14.48
N ILE A 106 -0.77 -14.97 -13.67
CA ILE A 106 -1.48 -14.13 -12.70
C ILE A 106 -0.52 -13.63 -11.62
N THR A 107 0.39 -14.50 -11.14
CA THR A 107 1.40 -14.10 -10.16
C THR A 107 2.30 -13.00 -10.71
N LEU A 108 2.80 -13.15 -11.94
CA LEU A 108 3.62 -12.13 -12.59
C LEU A 108 2.87 -10.79 -12.68
N TRP A 109 1.62 -10.81 -13.13
CA TRP A 109 0.75 -9.62 -13.18
C TRP A 109 0.56 -8.96 -11.80
N GLN A 110 0.37 -9.73 -10.73
CA GLN A 110 0.21 -9.18 -9.39
C GLN A 110 1.53 -8.59 -8.86
N HIS A 111 2.66 -9.18 -9.20
CA HIS A 111 3.98 -8.67 -8.81
C HIS A 111 4.33 -7.36 -9.53
N THR A 112 3.99 -7.21 -10.82
CA THR A 112 4.15 -5.93 -11.54
C THR A 112 3.27 -4.84 -10.95
N LEU A 113 2.00 -5.15 -10.63
CA LEU A 113 1.11 -4.21 -9.93
C LEU A 113 1.66 -3.84 -8.54
N GLY A 114 2.18 -4.83 -7.81
CA GLY A 114 2.79 -4.63 -6.49
C GLY A 114 4.01 -3.69 -6.52
N LEU A 115 4.80 -3.68 -7.60
CA LEU A 115 5.94 -2.75 -7.75
C LEU A 115 5.48 -1.30 -7.88
N LEU A 116 4.34 -1.05 -8.55
CA LEU A 116 3.75 0.29 -8.64
C LEU A 116 3.26 0.77 -7.27
N CYS A 117 2.68 -0.14 -6.50
CA CYS A 117 2.07 0.09 -5.19
C CYS A 117 3.03 0.00 -3.99
N ASN A 118 4.31 -0.31 -4.21
CA ASN A 118 5.30 -0.45 -3.14
C ASN A 118 5.89 0.90 -2.70
N ASN A 119 6.36 0.97 -1.44
CA ASN A 119 7.00 2.09 -0.79
C ASN A 119 6.14 3.37 -0.80
N LEU A 120 4.82 3.21 -0.83
CA LEU A 120 3.90 4.33 -0.91
C LEU A 120 3.61 4.91 0.48
N VAL A 121 3.88 6.20 0.64
CA VAL A 121 3.59 6.97 1.85
C VAL A 121 2.08 7.15 2.00
N GLY A 122 1.58 6.63 3.11
CA GLY A 122 0.18 6.74 3.50
C GLY A 122 -0.09 7.93 4.39
N TYR A 123 0.81 8.19 5.35
CA TYR A 123 0.65 9.25 6.33
C TYR A 123 1.99 9.92 6.61
N ILE A 124 1.95 11.22 6.86
CA ILE A 124 3.10 11.99 7.33
C ILE A 124 2.69 12.67 8.62
N TYR A 125 3.47 12.41 9.66
CA TYR A 125 3.30 13.01 10.98
C TYR A 125 4.50 13.89 11.29
N TRP A 126 4.27 15.00 11.98
CA TRP A 126 5.32 15.93 12.36
C TRP A 126 5.12 16.39 13.80
N LYS A 127 6.23 16.56 14.50
CA LYS A 127 6.27 17.11 15.85
C LYS A 127 7.08 18.41 15.83
N SER A 128 6.42 19.51 16.19
CA SER A 128 7.01 20.86 16.18
C SER A 128 8.22 21.00 17.10
N ASP A 129 8.18 20.38 18.28
CA ASP A 129 9.18 20.62 19.34
C ASP A 129 10.59 20.09 18.98
N ASP A 130 10.64 18.98 18.24
CA ASP A 130 11.88 18.21 18.03
C ASP A 130 12.34 18.19 16.56
N GLY A 131 11.58 18.80 15.63
CA GLY A 131 11.85 18.68 14.19
C GLY A 131 11.80 17.24 13.67
N LYS A 132 11.06 16.36 14.37
CA LYS A 132 10.94 14.93 14.02
C LYS A 132 9.75 14.70 13.12
N VAL A 133 9.95 13.91 12.08
CA VAL A 133 8.94 13.50 11.11
C VAL A 133 8.80 11.98 11.14
N ILE A 134 7.57 11.48 11.09
CA ILE A 134 7.28 10.07 10.90
C ILE A 134 6.63 9.87 9.55
N LEU A 135 7.30 9.13 8.67
CA LEU A 135 6.78 8.72 7.38
C LEU A 135 6.22 7.30 7.52
N SER A 136 4.90 7.18 7.50
CA SER A 136 4.24 5.87 7.47
C SER A 136 3.98 5.45 6.03
N TYR A 137 4.62 4.38 5.59
CA TYR A 137 4.49 3.85 4.23
C TYR A 137 4.10 2.36 4.24
N ILE A 138 3.67 1.88 3.08
CA ILE A 138 3.37 0.46 2.86
C ILE A 138 4.57 -0.22 2.22
N ASP A 139 5.00 -1.34 2.81
CA ASP A 139 6.04 -2.19 2.25
C ASP A 139 5.55 -3.02 1.06
N TYR A 140 6.46 -3.81 0.48
CA TYR A 140 6.15 -4.64 -0.67
C TYR A 140 5.07 -5.69 -0.37
N TRP A 141 4.97 -6.14 0.87
CA TRP A 141 4.08 -7.20 1.31
C TRP A 141 2.74 -6.68 1.86
N GLY A 142 2.54 -5.36 1.87
CA GLY A 142 1.32 -4.71 2.31
C GLY A 142 1.29 -4.35 3.79
N ASN A 143 2.39 -4.54 4.53
CA ASN A 143 2.51 -4.13 5.92
C ASN A 143 2.81 -2.63 5.99
N ARG A 144 2.31 -1.98 7.05
CA ARG A 144 2.64 -0.58 7.36
C ARG A 144 3.98 -0.54 8.09
N VAL A 145 4.89 0.28 7.61
CA VAL A 145 6.18 0.59 8.24
C VAL A 145 6.20 2.06 8.61
N ASP A 146 6.57 2.37 9.85
CA ASP A 146 6.65 3.73 10.37
C ASP A 146 8.11 4.13 10.51
N LEU A 147 8.55 5.06 9.66
CA LEU A 147 9.93 5.51 9.63
C LEU A 147 10.09 6.86 10.32
N LYS A 148 10.86 6.89 11.40
CA LYS A 148 11.20 8.13 12.11
C LYS A 148 12.43 8.75 11.48
N THR A 149 12.35 10.01 11.08
CA THR A 149 13.43 10.78 10.46
C THR A 149 13.42 12.22 10.97
N SER A 150 14.54 12.93 10.80
CA SER A 150 14.59 14.39 10.99
C SER A 150 14.11 15.11 9.72
N THR A 151 13.55 16.31 9.86
CA THR A 151 13.20 17.19 8.73
C THR A 151 14.40 17.46 7.82
N ASN A 152 15.60 17.59 8.40
CA ASN A 152 16.82 17.95 7.67
C ASN A 152 17.36 16.80 6.80
N GLU A 153 16.88 15.58 7.03
CA GLU A 153 17.29 14.39 6.28
C GLU A 153 16.36 14.09 5.09
N ILE A 154 15.34 14.92 4.86
CA ILE A 154 14.40 14.76 3.75
C ILE A 154 14.83 15.71 2.63
N ASN A 155 15.10 15.16 1.44
CA ASN A 155 15.31 15.98 0.26
C ASN A 155 13.97 16.57 -0.21
N PHE A 156 13.99 17.84 -0.60
CA PHE A 156 12.85 18.50 -1.22
C PHE A 156 12.41 17.76 -2.49
N ILE A 157 11.10 17.60 -2.67
CA ILE A 157 10.55 16.89 -3.84
C ILE A 157 10.89 17.62 -5.14
N SER A 158 11.03 18.96 -5.10
CA SER A 158 11.43 19.80 -6.23
C SER A 158 12.79 19.42 -6.82
N ASP A 159 13.70 18.95 -5.97
CA ASP A 159 15.11 18.76 -6.32
C ASP A 159 15.37 17.32 -6.81
N ASN A 160 14.34 16.47 -6.80
CA ASN A 160 14.47 15.09 -7.19
C ASN A 160 14.48 14.93 -8.72
N PRO A 161 15.30 14.00 -9.25
CA PRO A 161 15.37 13.76 -10.69
C PRO A 161 14.02 13.26 -11.20
N THR A 162 13.64 13.73 -12.38
CA THR A 162 12.38 13.35 -13.00
C THR A 162 12.37 11.86 -13.33
N SER A 163 11.23 11.22 -13.09
CA SER A 163 11.03 9.80 -13.35
C SER A 163 9.76 9.56 -14.17
N PHE A 164 9.72 8.45 -14.91
CA PHE A 164 8.55 8.06 -15.68
C PHE A 164 7.29 7.87 -14.80
N THR A 165 7.46 7.58 -13.51
CA THR A 165 6.35 7.45 -12.56
C THR A 165 5.86 8.77 -11.96
N ASP A 166 6.55 9.88 -12.22
CA ASP A 166 6.25 11.20 -11.63
C ASP A 166 4.82 11.72 -11.85
N PRO A 167 4.13 11.43 -12.97
CA PRO A 167 2.74 11.82 -13.14
C PRO A 167 1.79 11.19 -12.11
N LEU A 168 2.18 10.03 -11.56
CA LEU A 168 1.40 9.29 -10.55
C LEU A 168 1.96 9.47 -9.14
N TYR A 169 3.29 9.44 -9.02
CA TYR A 169 4.00 9.41 -7.75
C TYR A 169 5.24 10.29 -7.80
N LYS A 170 5.31 11.26 -6.89
CA LYS A 170 6.56 11.94 -6.59
C LYS A 170 7.40 11.08 -5.65
N LYS A 171 8.72 11.25 -5.69
CA LYS A 171 9.65 10.51 -4.84
C LYS A 171 10.06 11.38 -3.65
N ILE A 172 10.17 10.78 -2.49
CA ILE A 172 10.83 11.33 -1.29
C ILE A 172 12.08 10.50 -1.09
N ILE A 173 13.24 11.14 -1.17
CA ILE A 173 14.54 10.48 -1.05
C ILE A 173 15.11 10.84 0.32
N LEU A 174 15.46 9.81 1.10
CA LEU A 174 16.14 9.96 2.37
C LEU A 174 17.61 9.53 2.17
N PRO A 175 18.56 10.48 1.96
CA PRO A 175 19.97 10.17 1.73
C PRO A 175 20.59 9.35 2.87
N SER A 176 20.23 9.67 4.13
CA SER A 176 20.68 8.99 5.35
C SER A 176 20.47 7.47 5.31
N GLN A 177 19.35 7.03 4.72
CA GLN A 177 18.94 5.62 4.73
C GLN A 177 18.99 4.94 3.35
N LYS A 178 19.42 5.68 2.32
CA LYS A 178 19.40 5.23 0.90
C LYS A 178 18.04 4.67 0.47
N LEU A 179 16.96 5.20 1.05
CA LEU A 179 15.59 4.75 0.81
C LEU A 179 14.86 5.77 -0.06
N SER A 180 14.12 5.28 -1.06
CA SER A 180 13.20 6.09 -1.86
C SER A 180 11.76 5.67 -1.60
N LEU A 181 10.97 6.63 -1.15
CA LEU A 181 9.55 6.48 -0.90
C LEU A 181 8.75 7.20 -1.98
N LYS A 182 7.54 6.71 -2.26
CA LYS A 182 6.62 7.27 -3.24
C LYS A 182 5.51 8.01 -2.52
N ILE A 183 5.12 9.19 -3.00
CA ILE A 183 4.00 9.96 -2.48
C ILE A 183 3.08 10.39 -3.63
N ASN A 184 1.77 10.31 -3.42
CA ASN A 184 0.77 10.70 -4.41
C ASN A 184 0.14 12.04 -4.01
N LEU A 185 0.69 13.14 -4.52
CA LEU A 185 0.18 14.49 -4.21
C LEU A 185 -1.18 14.77 -4.87
N LYS A 186 -1.50 14.12 -5.99
CA LYS A 186 -2.75 14.35 -6.74
C LYS A 186 -4.00 13.83 -6.03
N HIS A 187 -3.88 12.69 -5.34
CA HIS A 187 -5.00 12.03 -4.67
C HIS A 187 -4.84 12.00 -3.14
N GLY A 188 -3.75 12.55 -2.62
CA GLY A 188 -3.53 12.73 -1.20
C GLY A 188 -4.14 14.02 -0.68
N GLN A 189 -4.51 14.02 0.60
CA GLN A 189 -5.02 15.17 1.31
C GLN A 189 -3.90 15.77 2.16
N ILE A 190 -3.53 17.02 1.86
CA ILE A 190 -2.60 17.81 2.68
C ILE A 190 -3.44 18.55 3.72
N VAL A 191 -3.19 18.26 5.00
CA VAL A 191 -3.95 18.85 6.12
C VAL A 191 -3.37 20.22 6.49
N ASP A 192 -2.05 20.35 6.48
CA ASP A 192 -1.35 21.59 6.81
C ASP A 192 -0.34 21.94 5.71
N ILE A 193 -0.76 22.84 4.81
CA ILE A 193 0.00 23.19 3.59
C ILE A 193 1.31 23.92 3.94
N GLU A 194 1.29 24.77 4.97
CA GLU A 194 2.45 25.59 5.36
C GLU A 194 3.60 24.70 5.85
N ASN A 195 3.29 23.84 6.82
CA ASN A 195 4.26 22.90 7.38
C ASN A 195 4.68 21.84 6.36
N PHE A 196 3.76 21.37 5.52
CA PHE A 196 4.07 20.43 4.45
C PHE A 196 5.05 21.02 3.43
N ARG A 197 4.83 22.27 2.97
CA ARG A 197 5.74 22.95 2.05
C ARG A 197 7.12 23.19 2.67
N CYS A 198 7.18 23.56 3.94
CA CYS A 198 8.44 23.78 4.64
C CYS A 198 9.30 22.52 4.74
N ILE A 199 8.68 21.34 4.92
CA ILE A 199 9.41 20.08 5.13
C ILE A 199 9.69 19.34 3.81
N ILE A 200 8.76 19.40 2.86
CA ILE A 200 8.77 18.53 1.67
C ILE A 200 9.02 19.33 0.38
N GLY A 201 8.83 20.66 0.39
CA GLY A 201 9.24 21.56 -0.69
C GLY A 201 8.43 21.46 -1.99
N GLY A 202 7.26 20.82 -1.98
CA GLY A 202 6.46 20.65 -3.20
C GLY A 202 4.95 20.72 -2.97
N VAL A 203 4.30 21.67 -3.64
CA VAL A 203 2.88 21.64 -4.02
C VAL A 203 2.79 22.12 -5.45
#